data_AF-A0A7V9TGG5-F1
#
_entry.id   AF-A0A7V9TGG5-F1
#
_cell.length_a   1.000
_cell.length_b   1.000
_cell.length_c   1.000
_cell.angle_alpha   90.00
_cell.angle_beta   90.00
_cell.angle_gamma   90.00
#
_symmetry.space_group_name_H-M   'P 1'
#
loop_
_entity.id
_entity.type
_entity.pdbx_description
1 polymer ?
#
loop_
_entity_poly.entity_id
_entity_poly.type
_entity_poly.pdbx_seq_one_letter_code
_entity_poly.pdbx_strand_id
1 'polypeptide(L)' 'MILTDTSVWIDHLRAGDPALSALLEQGRVLVHPFVLGELACGNLRN' A
#
# COMPACT_ATOMS: atom_id res chain seq x y z
N MET A 1 2.32 12.14 9.29
CA MET A 1 1.46 11.22 8.54
C MET A 1 1.86 11.29 7.08
N ILE A 2 1.94 10.15 6.40
CA ILE A 2 2.44 9.99 5.01
C ILE A 2 1.34 9.28 4.23
N LEU A 3 0.88 9.86 3.13
CA LEU A 3 -0.06 9.20 2.23
C LEU A 3 0.73 8.37 1.22
N THR A 4 0.39 7.09 1.06
CA THR A 4 1.05 6.18 0.12
C THR A 4 0.19 5.92 -1.12
N ASP A 5 0.86 5.82 -2.27
CA ASP A 5 0.27 5.50 -3.56
C ASP A 5 0.15 3.97 -3.76
N THR A 6 -0.63 3.54 -4.75
CA THR A 6 -0.84 2.14 -5.13
C THR A 6 0.46 1.43 -5.51
N SER A 7 1.36 2.09 -6.24
CA SER A 7 2.65 1.50 -6.63
C SER A 7 3.48 1.04 -5.42
N VAL A 8 3.57 1.89 -4.39
CA VAL A 8 4.27 1.62 -3.12
C VAL A 8 3.65 0.43 -2.40
N TRP A 9 2.32 0.33 -2.37
CA TRP A 9 1.63 -0.83 -1.80
C TRP A 9 1.91 -2.11 -2.57
N ILE A 10 1.89 -2.07 -3.91
CA ILE A 10 2.16 -3.24 -4.75
C ILE A 10 3.58 -3.76 -4.50
N ASP A 11 4.57 -2.87 -4.48
CA ASP A 11 5.97 -3.24 -4.24
C ASP A 11 6.14 -3.85 -2.85
N HIS A 12 5.58 -3.21 -1.82
CA HIS A 12 5.61 -3.73 -0.46
C HIS A 12 4.91 -5.08 -0.31
N LEU A 13 3.74 -5.29 -0.94
CA LEU A 13 3.00 -6.55 -0.86
C LEU A 13 3.69 -7.69 -1.63
N ARG A 14 4.48 -7.39 -2.66
CA ARG A 14 5.21 -8.39 -3.47
C ARG A 14 6.56 -8.76 -2.89
N ALA A 15 7.32 -7.78 -2.42
CA ALA A 15 8.72 -7.97 -2.03
C ALA A 15 9.01 -7.64 -0.56
N GLY A 16 8.11 -6.94 0.12
CA GLY A 16 8.35 -6.37 1.44
C GLY A 16 9.25 -5.14 1.36
N ASP A 17 8.73 -3.98 1.76
CA ASP A 17 9.53 -2.75 1.93
C ASP A 17 9.77 -2.50 3.44
N PRO A 18 11.00 -2.67 3.95
CA PRO A 18 11.33 -2.46 5.36
C PRO A 18 11.06 -1.03 5.85
N ALA A 19 11.23 -0.02 5.00
CA ALA A 19 10.96 1.37 5.37
C ALA A 19 9.46 1.58 5.54
N LEU A 20 8.65 1.02 4.63
CA LEU A 20 7.21 1.08 4.77
C LEU A 20 6.70 0.27 5.97
N SER A 21 7.28 -0.91 6.26
CA SER A 21 6.96 -1.68 7.47
C SER A 21 7.14 -0.85 8.75
N ALA A 22 8.29 -0.20 8.90
CA ALA A 22 8.57 0.63 10.07
C ALA A 22 7.57 1.80 10.21
N LEU A 23 7.18 2.42 9.09
CA LEU A 23 6.19 3.50 9.09
C LEU A 23 4.78 2.99 9.43
N LEU A 24 4.41 1.79 8.98
CA LEU A 24 3.15 1.13 9.31
C LEU A 24 3.09 0.82 10.80
N GLU A 25 4.13 0.24 11.38
CA GLU A 25 4.24 -0.07 12.82
C GLU A 25 4.13 1.19 13.69
N GLN A 26 4.63 2.32 13.20
CA GLN A 26 4.54 3.62 13.88
C GLN A 26 3.18 4.32 13.68
N GLY A 27 2.24 3.74 12.94
CA GLY A 27 0.94 4.36 12.63
C GLY A 27 1.07 5.63 11.79
N ARG A 28 2.11 5.74 10.97
CA ARG A 28 2.45 6.96 10.22
C ARG A 28 1.88 6.97 8.81
N VAL A 29 1.42 5.83 8.31
CA VAL A 29 0.91 5.65 6.95
C VAL A 29 -0.59 5.90 6.89
N LEU A 30 -1.02 6.69 5.91
CA LEU A 30 -2.41 6.90 5.52
C LEU A 30 -2.63 6.24 4.16
N VAL A 31 -3.85 5.79 3.91
CA VAL A 31 -4.29 5.27 2.61
C VAL A 31 -5.54 6.00 2.15
N HIS A 32 -5.59 6.36 0.87
CA HIS A 32 -6.78 6.96 0.26
C HIS A 32 -7.75 5.85 -0.19
N PRO A 33 -9.08 6.03 -0.07
CA PRO A 33 -10.04 5.00 -0.50
C PRO A 33 -9.90 4.53 -1.95
N PHE A 34 -9.44 5.39 -2.86
CA PHE A 34 -9.24 4.99 -4.27
C PHE A 34 -8.02 4.08 -4.45
N VAL A 35 -6.95 4.26 -3.66
CA VAL A 35 -5.80 3.35 -3.64
C VAL A 35 -6.23 1.96 -3.20
N LEU A 36 -7.11 1.87 -2.20
CA LEU A 36 -7.71 0.58 -1.81
C LEU A 36 -8.50 -0.06 -2.95
N GLY A 37 -9.25 0.74 -3.72
CA GLY A 37 -9.99 0.28 -4.89
C GLY A 37 -9.08 -0.28 -5.98
N GLU A 38 -7.99 0.42 -6.30
CA GLU A 38 -7.00 -0.06 -7.28
C GLU A 38 -6.37 -1.40 -6.86
N LEU A 39 -5.98 -1.54 -5.59
CA LEU A 39 -5.45 -2.79 -5.04
C LEU A 39 -6.48 -3.93 -5.10
N ALA A 40 -7.75 -3.65 -4.82
CA ALA A 40 -8.83 -4.64 -4.91
C ALA A 40 -9.03 -5.12 -6.36
N CYS A 41 -8.96 -4.21 -7.34
CA CYS A 41 -9.07 -4.53 -8.75
C CYS A 41 -7.86 -5.31 -9.30
N GLY A 42 -6.68 -5.17 -8.69
CA GLY A 42 -5.42 -5.77 -9.15
C GLY A 42 -5.38 -7.30 -9.17
N ASN A 43 -6.35 -7.99 -8.55
CA ASN A 43 -6.47 -9.45 -8.55
C ASN A 43 -7.71 -9.99 -9.28
N LEU A 44 -8.46 -9.12 -9.99
CA LEU A 44 -9.60 -9.57 -10.79
C LEU A 44 -9.09 -10.44 -11.95
N ARG A 45 -9.75 -11.60 -12.13
CA ARG A 45 -9.52 -12.50 -13.26
C ARG A 45 -10.64 -12.31 -14.28
N ASN A 46 -10.29 -12.41 -15.56
CA ASN A 46 -11.24 -12.40 -16.68
C ASN A 46 -11.78 -13.82 -16.93
#